data_AF-A0A7C4AEX3-F1
#
_entry.id   AF-A0A7C4AEX3-F1
#
_cell.length_a   1.000
_cell.length_b   1.000
_cell.length_c   1.000
_cell.angle_alpha   90.00
_cell.angle_beta   90.00
_cell.angle_gamma   90.00
#
_symmetry.space_group_name_H-M   'P 1'
#
loop_
_entity.id
_entity.type
_entity.pdbx_description
1 polymer ?
#
loop_
_entity_poly.entity_id
_entity_poly.type
_entity_poly.pdbx_seq_one_letter_code
_entity_poly.pdbx_strand_id
1 'polypeptide(L)'
;MAKVKRDINILRYKDIKKKRKFTPWFENKIKAIRRIRKLVAARASKWGAPSGVALIILIALTSFFLPKNEFQQLKEKLVKFPNNFEAHLKLAEKFLENNQFEEAENSLLLAQQLAEKEPKQSKVLGESSKLEQLWQQKHYSDPEDIKKLISTWEKIIEQKPNYRDAYLQLAILNYKIYENKKALEFLKEALEIDPNFPAAKDLEKLINQS
;
A
#
# COMPACT_ATOMS: atom_id res chain seq x y z
N MET A 1 26.65 73.88 -5.78
CA MET A 1 25.24 73.47 -6.02
C MET A 1 25.21 72.26 -6.93
N ALA A 2 24.50 71.22 -6.47
CA ALA A 2 23.88 70.13 -7.23
C ALA A 2 24.73 69.33 -8.23
N LYS A 3 25.32 68.23 -7.73
CA LYS A 3 25.48 67.03 -8.55
C LYS A 3 25.17 65.81 -7.69
N VAL A 4 24.55 64.83 -8.37
CA VAL A 4 24.38 63.43 -7.97
C VAL A 4 23.11 63.09 -7.19
N LYS A 5 22.01 63.24 -7.92
CA LYS A 5 20.79 62.43 -7.80
C LYS A 5 21.11 61.01 -8.30
N ARG A 6 21.66 60.16 -7.45
CA ARG A 6 21.85 58.71 -7.62
C ARG A 6 22.35 58.20 -6.26
N ASP A 7 21.44 57.65 -5.44
CA ASP A 7 21.74 56.72 -4.33
C ASP A 7 20.47 56.40 -3.51
N ILE A 8 19.33 56.14 -4.18
CA ILE A 8 18.08 55.70 -3.51
C ILE A 8 17.80 54.21 -3.76
N ASN A 9 18.77 53.40 -4.21
CA ASN A 9 18.45 52.01 -4.55
C ASN A 9 19.53 50.96 -4.30
N ILE A 10 20.21 50.99 -3.13
CA ILE A 10 21.09 49.89 -2.68
C ILE A 10 20.92 49.58 -1.17
N LEU A 11 19.72 49.79 -0.61
CA LEU A 11 19.38 49.28 0.74
C LEU A 11 18.32 48.18 0.72
N ARG A 12 18.01 47.63 -0.46
CA ARG A 12 17.44 46.27 -0.56
C ARG A 12 18.58 45.28 -0.62
N TYR A 13 18.43 44.19 0.12
CA TYR A 13 19.12 42.91 -0.07
C TYR A 13 20.35 42.56 0.79
N LYS A 14 20.45 43.00 2.06
CA LYS A 14 21.47 42.41 2.98
C LYS A 14 21.03 41.94 4.37
N ASP A 15 19.80 42.16 4.85
CA ASP A 15 19.46 41.86 6.25
C ASP A 15 18.46 40.71 6.52
N ILE A 16 18.37 39.69 5.67
CA ILE A 16 17.54 38.49 5.96
C ILE A 16 18.32 37.18 5.76
N LYS A 17 19.47 37.03 6.45
CA LYS A 17 20.08 35.70 6.67
C LYS A 17 20.49 35.50 8.13
N LYS A 18 19.51 35.60 9.05
CA LYS A 18 19.59 34.83 10.30
C LYS A 18 19.29 33.36 9.98
N LYS A 19 20.35 32.56 9.79
CA LYS A 19 20.27 31.10 9.64
C LYS A 19 19.59 30.49 10.89
N ARG A 20 18.28 30.19 10.82
CA ARG A 20 17.69 29.16 11.68
C ARG A 20 18.36 27.85 11.31
N LYS A 21 19.13 27.25 12.22
CA LYS A 21 19.68 25.90 12.03
C LYS A 21 18.48 24.96 11.91
N PHE A 22 18.22 24.48 10.69
CA PHE A 22 17.29 23.38 10.48
C PHE A 22 17.87 22.16 11.16
N THR A 23 17.27 21.73 12.27
CA THR A 23 17.55 20.44 12.90
C THR A 23 16.52 19.46 12.37
N PRO A 24 16.89 18.53 11.47
CA PRO A 24 15.99 17.47 11.02
C PRO A 24 15.34 16.76 12.22
N TRP A 25 14.06 16.39 12.13
CA TRP A 25 13.34 15.76 13.27
C TRP A 25 14.05 14.50 13.80
N PHE A 26 14.86 13.86 12.95
CA PHE A 26 15.67 12.68 13.26
C PHE A 26 16.96 12.98 14.04
N GLU A 27 17.43 14.22 14.17
CA GLU A 27 18.71 14.50 14.86
C GLU A 27 18.72 14.03 16.31
N ASN A 28 17.59 14.18 17.00
CA ASN A 28 17.42 13.68 18.36
C ASN A 28 17.41 12.14 18.39
N LYS A 29 16.83 11.49 17.36
CA LYS A 29 16.91 10.03 17.18
C LYS A 29 18.34 9.56 16.92
N ILE A 30 19.11 10.27 16.08
CA ILE A 30 20.52 9.96 15.79
C ILE A 30 21.39 10.11 17.04
N LYS A 31 21.17 11.16 17.85
CA LYS A 31 21.86 11.34 19.13
C LYS A 31 21.51 10.23 20.13
N ALA A 32 20.26 9.80 20.19
CA ALA A 32 19.82 8.68 21.02
C ALA A 32 20.49 7.36 20.60
N ILE A 33 20.49 7.04 19.30
CA ILE A 33 21.16 5.85 18.74
C ILE A 33 22.66 5.85 19.07
N ARG A 34 23.33 7.01 18.96
CA ARG A 34 24.76 7.14 19.29
C ARG A 34 25.04 6.90 20.79
N ARG A 35 24.14 7.32 21.68
CA ARG A 35 24.24 7.05 23.13
C ARG A 35 24.01 5.56 23.43
N ILE A 36 23.00 4.95 22.82
CA ILE A 36 22.72 3.52 22.95
C ILE A 36 23.93 2.70 22.48
N ARG A 37 24.51 3.03 21.32
CA ARG A 37 25.69 2.35 20.78
C ARG A 37 26.89 2.42 21.73
N LYS A 38 27.12 3.58 22.38
CA LYS A 38 28.19 3.73 23.39
C LYS A 38 27.92 2.88 24.64
N LEU A 39 26.69 2.85 25.13
CA LEU A 39 26.31 2.05 26.30
C LEU A 39 26.40 0.55 26.01
N VAL A 40 26.00 0.11 24.82
CA VAL A 40 26.09 -1.29 24.38
C VAL A 40 27.56 -1.68 24.18
N ALA A 41 28.40 -0.82 23.58
CA ALA A 41 29.83 -1.07 23.44
C ALA A 41 30.55 -1.19 24.80
N ALA A 42 30.21 -0.32 25.76
CA ALA A 42 30.76 -0.36 27.12
C ALA A 42 30.31 -1.60 27.92
N ARG A 43 29.14 -2.18 27.59
CA ARG A 43 28.62 -3.39 28.23
C ARG A 43 29.12 -4.67 27.56
N ALA A 44 29.36 -4.62 26.24
CA ALA A 44 29.94 -5.72 25.45
C ALA A 44 31.41 -5.98 25.77
N SER A 45 32.20 -4.95 26.11
CA SER A 45 33.60 -5.13 26.53
C SER A 45 33.75 -5.98 27.80
N LYS A 46 32.69 -6.09 28.62
CA LYS A 46 32.66 -6.91 29.84
C LYS A 46 32.44 -8.41 29.56
N TRP A 47 31.97 -8.78 28.37
CA TRP A 47 31.58 -10.16 28.01
C TRP A 47 32.45 -10.78 26.91
N GLY A 48 33.51 -10.11 26.44
CA GLY A 48 34.43 -10.64 25.43
C GLY A 48 33.83 -10.86 24.02
N ALA A 49 32.51 -10.75 23.87
CA ALA A 49 31.85 -10.82 22.57
C ALA A 49 31.99 -9.47 21.83
N PRO A 50 32.38 -9.46 20.54
CA PRO A 50 32.37 -8.24 19.75
C PRO A 50 30.96 -7.65 19.77
N SER A 51 30.85 -6.35 20.03
CA SER A 51 29.59 -5.65 20.35
C SER A 51 28.43 -5.88 19.37
N GLY A 52 28.71 -6.31 18.14
CA GLY A 52 27.70 -6.71 17.17
C GLY A 52 26.97 -8.01 17.53
N VAL A 53 27.67 -9.01 18.07
CA VAL A 53 27.08 -10.32 18.41
C VAL A 53 26.15 -10.20 19.62
N ALA A 54 26.55 -9.44 20.65
CA ALA A 54 25.69 -9.16 21.79
C ALA A 54 24.42 -8.40 21.39
N LEU A 55 24.50 -7.48 20.41
CA LEU A 55 23.35 -6.78 19.87
C LEU A 55 22.43 -7.73 19.09
N ILE A 56 22.99 -8.62 18.26
CA ILE A 56 22.21 -9.62 17.52
C ILE A 56 21.50 -10.59 18.47
N ILE A 57 22.19 -11.05 19.53
CA ILE A 57 21.59 -11.91 20.57
C ILE A 57 20.48 -11.16 21.30
N LEU A 58 20.68 -9.88 21.64
CA LEU A 58 19.64 -9.07 22.27
C LEU A 58 18.43 -8.87 21.35
N ILE A 59 18.66 -8.60 20.06
CA ILE A 59 17.59 -8.49 19.04
C ILE A 59 16.86 -9.83 18.89
N ALA A 60 17.59 -10.95 18.87
CA ALA A 60 17.00 -12.29 18.80
C ALA A 60 16.20 -12.64 20.06
N LEU A 61 16.72 -12.34 21.26
CA LEU A 61 16.03 -12.55 22.54
C LEU A 61 14.79 -11.66 22.67
N THR A 62 14.88 -10.40 22.26
CA THR A 62 13.71 -9.50 22.24
C THR A 62 12.69 -9.93 21.20
N SER A 63 13.12 -10.49 20.06
CA SER A 63 12.23 -11.08 19.05
C SER A 63 11.49 -12.32 19.57
N PHE A 64 12.15 -13.16 20.37
CA PHE A 64 11.57 -14.36 20.96
C PHE A 64 10.45 -14.08 21.98
N PHE A 65 10.50 -12.91 22.65
CA PHE A 65 9.49 -12.48 23.63
C PHE A 65 8.41 -11.56 23.03
N LEU A 66 8.44 -11.25 21.73
CA LEU A 66 7.36 -10.52 21.08
C LEU A 66 6.10 -11.40 21.00
N PRO A 67 4.90 -10.86 21.28
CA PRO A 67 3.67 -11.60 21.06
C PRO A 67 3.56 -11.97 19.57
N LYS A 68 3.17 -13.22 19.30
CA LYS A 68 2.95 -13.70 17.93
C LYS A 68 2.00 -12.74 17.22
N ASN A 69 2.38 -12.29 16.02
CA ASN A 69 1.48 -11.47 15.22
C ASN A 69 0.29 -12.30 14.73
N GLU A 70 -0.80 -11.63 14.36
CA GLU A 70 -2.03 -12.29 13.90
C GLU A 70 -1.77 -13.30 12.77
N PHE A 71 -0.88 -12.96 11.85
CA PHE A 71 -0.47 -13.81 10.74
C PHE A 71 0.21 -15.12 11.20
N GLN A 72 1.10 -15.06 12.19
CA GLN A 72 1.74 -16.25 12.78
C GLN A 72 0.72 -17.09 13.55
N GLN A 73 -0.23 -16.46 14.26
CA GLN A 73 -1.30 -17.17 14.94
C GLN A 73 -2.22 -17.91 13.95
N LEU A 74 -2.55 -17.27 12.81
CA LEU A 74 -3.31 -17.90 11.72
C LEU A 74 -2.58 -19.11 11.13
N LYS A 75 -1.28 -18.98 10.85
CA LYS A 75 -0.47 -20.10 10.36
C LYS A 75 -0.41 -21.25 11.36
N GLU A 76 -0.18 -20.99 12.64
CA GLU A 76 -0.20 -22.03 13.68
C GLU A 76 -1.57 -22.70 13.78
N LYS A 77 -2.65 -21.92 13.70
CA LYS A 77 -4.02 -22.45 13.70
C LYS A 77 -4.23 -23.41 12.53
N LEU A 78 -3.75 -23.07 11.34
CA LEU A 78 -3.85 -23.92 10.15
C LEU A 78 -2.96 -25.17 10.22
N VAL A 79 -1.83 -25.13 10.93
CA VAL A 79 -1.03 -26.34 11.22
C VAL A 79 -1.83 -27.33 12.06
N LYS A 80 -2.59 -26.84 13.06
CA LYS A 80 -3.43 -27.68 13.92
C LYS A 80 -4.73 -28.10 13.24
N PHE A 81 -5.31 -27.22 12.43
CA PHE A 81 -6.60 -27.39 11.78
C PHE A 81 -6.50 -27.01 10.29
N PRO A 82 -5.99 -27.91 9.43
CA PRO A 82 -5.72 -27.59 8.02
C PRO A 82 -6.97 -27.29 7.20
N ASN A 83 -8.12 -27.87 7.58
CA ASN A 83 -9.40 -27.70 6.89
C ASN A 83 -10.26 -26.60 7.51
N ASN A 84 -9.65 -25.50 7.95
CA ASN A 84 -10.38 -24.40 8.58
C ASN A 84 -10.69 -23.30 7.55
N PHE A 85 -11.92 -23.29 7.03
CA PHE A 85 -12.37 -22.34 6.01
C PHE A 85 -12.10 -20.87 6.38
N GLU A 86 -12.53 -20.45 7.57
CA GLU A 86 -12.38 -19.07 8.05
C GLU A 86 -10.91 -18.67 8.21
N ALA A 87 -10.04 -19.58 8.64
CA ALA A 87 -8.62 -19.30 8.78
C ALA A 87 -7.94 -19.10 7.41
N HIS A 88 -8.34 -19.84 6.37
CA HIS A 88 -7.87 -19.63 5.00
C HIS A 88 -8.32 -18.29 4.44
N LEU A 89 -9.57 -17.87 4.69
CA LEU A 89 -10.05 -16.54 4.27
C LEU A 89 -9.25 -15.40 4.93
N LYS A 90 -9.06 -15.47 6.25
CA LYS A 90 -8.25 -14.46 6.97
C LYS A 90 -6.80 -14.45 6.50
N LEU A 91 -6.25 -15.62 6.19
CA LEU A 91 -4.89 -15.71 5.68
C LEU A 91 -4.78 -15.07 4.29
N ALA A 92 -5.73 -15.33 3.40
CA ALA A 92 -5.81 -14.68 2.10
C ALA A 92 -5.90 -13.16 2.22
N GLU A 93 -6.75 -12.65 3.13
CA GLU A 93 -6.87 -11.22 3.41
C GLU A 93 -5.53 -10.61 3.84
N LYS A 94 -4.80 -11.25 4.76
CA LYS A 94 -3.46 -10.80 5.17
C LYS A 94 -2.43 -10.86 4.05
N PHE A 95 -2.52 -11.85 3.18
CA PHE A 95 -1.66 -11.90 2.00
C PHE A 95 -1.96 -10.76 1.02
N LEU A 96 -3.23 -10.45 0.78
CA LEU A 96 -3.63 -9.30 -0.05
C LEU A 96 -3.16 -7.97 0.55
N GLU A 97 -3.31 -7.76 1.86
CA GLU A 97 -2.79 -6.57 2.57
C GLU A 97 -1.26 -6.39 2.38
N ASN A 98 -0.54 -7.51 2.27
CA ASN A 98 0.92 -7.53 2.09
C ASN A 98 1.36 -7.59 0.62
N ASN A 99 0.45 -7.46 -0.34
CA ASN A 99 0.70 -7.62 -1.79
C ASN A 99 1.29 -8.99 -2.18
N GLN A 100 1.01 -10.03 -1.39
CA GLN A 100 1.42 -11.42 -1.63
C GLN A 100 0.32 -12.14 -2.42
N PHE A 101 0.17 -11.79 -3.69
CA PHE A 101 -1.00 -12.18 -4.50
C PHE A 101 -1.08 -13.69 -4.78
N GLU A 102 0.05 -14.36 -4.98
CA GLU A 102 0.10 -15.81 -5.25
C GLU A 102 -0.31 -16.60 -3.99
N GLU A 103 0.21 -16.23 -2.82
CA GLU A 103 -0.15 -16.89 -1.57
C GLU A 103 -1.60 -16.58 -1.15
N ALA A 104 -2.10 -15.39 -1.49
CA ALA A 104 -3.51 -15.06 -1.34
C ALA A 104 -4.37 -15.98 -2.20
N GLU A 105 -4.03 -16.13 -3.48
CA GLU A 105 -4.75 -16.99 -4.43
C GLU A 105 -4.77 -18.46 -3.97
N ASN A 106 -3.62 -18.99 -3.55
CA ASN A 106 -3.53 -20.34 -3.01
C ASN A 106 -4.46 -20.54 -1.80
N SER A 107 -4.50 -19.56 -0.89
CA SER A 107 -5.37 -19.60 0.30
C SER A 107 -6.86 -19.52 -0.08
N LEU A 108 -7.20 -18.71 -1.09
CA LEU A 108 -8.57 -18.61 -1.62
C LEU A 108 -9.02 -19.89 -2.32
N LEU A 109 -8.14 -20.53 -3.09
CA LEU A 109 -8.42 -21.82 -3.73
C LEU A 109 -8.69 -22.91 -2.69
N LEU A 110 -7.90 -22.96 -1.61
CA LEU A 110 -8.15 -23.89 -0.51
C LEU A 110 -9.49 -23.61 0.18
N ALA A 111 -9.82 -22.33 0.44
CA ALA A 111 -11.11 -21.96 1.00
C ALA A 111 -12.28 -22.37 0.07
N GLN A 112 -12.14 -22.18 -1.23
CA GLN A 112 -13.12 -22.59 -2.22
C GLN A 112 -13.32 -24.11 -2.24
N GLN A 113 -12.23 -24.89 -2.23
CA GLN A 113 -12.31 -26.35 -2.16
C GLN A 113 -13.00 -26.83 -0.88
N LEU A 114 -12.77 -26.18 0.26
CA LEU A 114 -13.44 -26.49 1.51
C LEU A 114 -14.94 -26.13 1.44
N ALA A 115 -15.28 -25.00 0.83
CA ALA A 115 -16.66 -24.57 0.61
C ALA A 115 -17.45 -25.56 -0.25
N GLU A 116 -16.82 -26.15 -1.27
CA GLU A 116 -17.41 -27.18 -2.12
C GLU A 116 -17.63 -28.49 -1.36
N LYS A 117 -16.65 -28.91 -0.55
CA LYS A 117 -16.72 -30.15 0.25
C LYS A 117 -17.74 -30.06 1.39
N GLU A 118 -17.83 -28.91 2.04
CA GLU A 118 -18.70 -28.68 3.19
C GLU A 118 -19.51 -27.38 3.04
N PRO A 119 -20.65 -27.41 2.32
CA PRO A 119 -21.45 -26.22 2.01
C PRO A 119 -21.98 -25.47 3.25
N LYS A 120 -22.01 -26.13 4.42
CA LYS A 120 -22.39 -25.53 5.70
C LYS A 120 -21.34 -24.55 6.22
N GLN A 121 -20.06 -24.74 5.87
CA GLN A 121 -18.98 -23.84 6.27
C GLN A 121 -18.96 -22.54 5.45
N SER A 122 -19.45 -22.59 4.20
CA SER A 122 -19.45 -21.48 3.25
C SER A 122 -20.79 -20.73 3.16
N LYS A 123 -21.91 -21.35 3.54
CA LYS A 123 -23.23 -20.71 3.55
C LYS A 123 -23.36 -19.70 4.69
N VAL A 124 -22.98 -18.46 4.41
CA VAL A 124 -23.59 -17.27 5.03
C VAL A 124 -24.63 -16.76 4.03
N LEU A 125 -25.89 -17.16 4.20
CA LEU A 125 -26.96 -16.84 3.25
C LEU A 125 -27.27 -15.33 3.27
N GLY A 126 -27.05 -14.63 2.14
CA GLY A 126 -27.62 -13.29 1.88
C GLY A 126 -26.62 -12.17 1.57
N GLU A 127 -25.34 -12.35 1.87
CA GLU A 127 -24.26 -11.42 1.53
C GLU A 127 -23.32 -12.07 0.51
N SER A 128 -22.72 -11.31 -0.42
CA SER A 128 -21.62 -11.81 -1.25
C SER A 128 -20.62 -12.51 -0.33
N SER A 129 -20.35 -13.80 -0.54
CA SER A 129 -19.57 -14.56 0.42
C SER A 129 -18.22 -13.85 0.64
N LYS A 130 -17.70 -13.79 1.87
CA LYS A 130 -16.38 -13.16 2.14
C LYS A 130 -15.31 -13.70 1.17
N LEU A 131 -15.44 -14.95 0.74
CA LEU A 131 -14.66 -15.57 -0.32
C LEU A 131 -14.77 -14.82 -1.67
N GLU A 132 -15.98 -14.56 -2.17
CA GLU A 132 -16.20 -13.77 -3.39
C GLU A 132 -15.61 -12.36 -3.28
N GLN A 133 -15.80 -11.69 -2.14
CA GLN A 133 -15.25 -10.36 -1.91
C GLN A 133 -13.72 -10.36 -1.99
N LEU A 134 -13.08 -11.37 -1.40
CA LEU A 134 -11.62 -11.50 -1.44
C LEU A 134 -11.11 -11.87 -2.84
N TRP A 135 -11.84 -12.70 -3.60
CA TRP A 135 -11.53 -12.95 -5.01
C TRP A 135 -11.64 -11.67 -5.84
N GLN A 136 -12.70 -10.88 -5.66
CA GLN A 136 -12.81 -9.58 -6.32
C GLN A 136 -11.66 -8.66 -5.91
N GLN A 137 -11.36 -8.57 -4.61
CA GLN A 137 -10.23 -7.78 -4.12
C GLN A 137 -8.91 -8.23 -4.75
N LYS A 138 -8.67 -9.54 -4.90
CA LYS A 138 -7.49 -10.10 -5.57
C LYS A 138 -7.39 -9.62 -7.02
N HIS A 139 -8.45 -9.82 -7.80
CA HIS A 139 -8.47 -9.42 -9.21
C HIS A 139 -8.24 -7.90 -9.41
N TYR A 140 -8.71 -7.08 -8.48
CA TYR A 140 -8.56 -5.61 -8.53
C TYR A 140 -7.30 -5.07 -7.81
N SER A 141 -6.42 -5.95 -7.31
CA SER A 141 -5.20 -5.56 -6.61
C SER A 141 -3.94 -6.16 -7.23
N ASP A 142 -4.03 -7.35 -7.82
CA ASP A 142 -2.94 -8.01 -8.54
C ASP A 142 -2.71 -7.34 -9.91
N PRO A 143 -1.53 -6.76 -10.17
CA PRO A 143 -1.22 -6.11 -11.45
C PRO A 143 -1.38 -7.03 -12.67
N GLU A 144 -1.19 -8.34 -12.53
CA GLU A 144 -1.37 -9.27 -13.64
C GLU A 144 -2.85 -9.41 -14.01
N ASP A 145 -3.71 -9.57 -13.01
CA ASP A 145 -5.14 -9.69 -13.22
C ASP A 145 -5.78 -8.37 -13.64
N ILE A 146 -5.28 -7.24 -13.14
CA ILE A 146 -5.71 -5.92 -13.61
C ILE A 146 -5.45 -5.79 -15.12
N LYS A 147 -4.32 -6.28 -15.64
CA LYS A 147 -4.06 -6.27 -17.09
C LYS A 147 -5.06 -7.13 -17.88
N LYS A 148 -5.43 -8.30 -17.35
CA LYS A 148 -6.47 -9.16 -17.94
C LYS A 148 -7.83 -8.46 -17.93
N LEU A 149 -8.18 -7.79 -16.84
CA LEU A 149 -9.40 -6.98 -16.73
C LEU A 149 -9.40 -5.83 -17.73
N ILE A 150 -8.30 -5.10 -17.87
CA ILE A 150 -8.16 -4.02 -18.87
C ILE A 150 -8.46 -4.55 -20.27
N SER A 151 -7.82 -5.65 -20.69
CA SER A 151 -8.08 -6.25 -22.00
C SER A 151 -9.53 -6.68 -22.19
N THR A 152 -10.20 -7.11 -21.13
CA THR A 152 -11.62 -7.47 -21.17
C THR A 152 -12.50 -6.23 -21.37
N TRP A 153 -12.22 -5.15 -20.65
CA TRP A 153 -12.96 -3.90 -20.77
C TRP A 153 -12.70 -3.16 -22.09
N GLU A 154 -11.49 -3.27 -22.65
CA GLU A 154 -11.16 -2.76 -23.99
C GLU A 154 -12.06 -3.41 -25.06
N LYS A 155 -12.25 -4.72 -25.01
CA LYS A 155 -13.21 -5.42 -25.90
C LYS A 155 -14.65 -4.96 -25.70
N ILE A 156 -15.03 -4.57 -24.48
CA ILE A 156 -16.38 -4.07 -24.20
C ILE A 156 -16.61 -2.72 -24.86
N ILE A 157 -15.64 -1.80 -24.79
CA ILE A 157 -15.77 -0.49 -25.44
C ILE A 157 -15.74 -0.60 -26.97
N GLU A 158 -15.03 -1.58 -27.54
CA GLU A 158 -15.09 -1.87 -28.98
C GLU A 158 -16.50 -2.25 -29.44
N GLN A 159 -17.24 -3.01 -28.63
CA GLN A 159 -18.61 -3.42 -28.93
C GLN A 159 -19.65 -2.36 -28.56
N LYS A 160 -19.37 -1.56 -27.53
CA LYS A 160 -20.27 -0.55 -26.97
C LYS A 160 -19.50 0.76 -26.73
N PRO A 161 -19.21 1.53 -27.79
CA PRO A 161 -18.40 2.74 -27.68
C PRO A 161 -19.05 3.86 -26.87
N ASN A 162 -20.36 3.80 -26.61
CA ASN A 162 -21.05 4.79 -25.77
C ASN A 162 -21.26 4.29 -24.33
N TYR A 163 -20.57 3.23 -23.91
CA TYR A 163 -20.73 2.69 -22.57
C TYR A 163 -19.82 3.43 -21.56
N ARG A 164 -20.30 4.57 -21.09
CA ARG A 164 -19.62 5.45 -20.10
C ARG A 164 -18.96 4.70 -18.94
N ASP A 165 -19.67 3.74 -18.34
CA ASP A 165 -19.15 3.04 -17.16
C ASP A 165 -17.96 2.13 -17.50
N ALA A 166 -17.88 1.59 -18.72
CA ALA A 166 -16.70 0.84 -19.15
C ALA A 166 -15.44 1.71 -19.25
N TYR A 167 -15.57 2.95 -19.74
CA TYR A 167 -14.48 3.92 -19.74
C TYR A 167 -14.03 4.29 -18.33
N LEU A 168 -14.97 4.45 -17.39
CA LEU A 168 -14.61 4.66 -15.98
C LEU A 168 -13.87 3.44 -15.40
N GLN A 169 -14.32 2.22 -15.69
CA GLN A 169 -13.63 1.01 -15.22
C GLN A 169 -12.20 0.91 -15.79
N LEU A 170 -12.02 1.20 -17.08
CA LEU A 170 -10.68 1.28 -17.68
C LEU A 170 -9.81 2.34 -17.01
N ALA A 171 -10.36 3.51 -16.69
CA ALA A 171 -9.64 4.54 -15.96
C ALA A 171 -9.20 4.09 -14.57
N ILE A 172 -10.10 3.49 -13.79
CA ILE A 172 -9.82 2.97 -12.44
C ILE A 172 -8.72 1.91 -12.50
N LEU A 173 -8.81 0.99 -13.45
CA LEU A 173 -7.84 -0.10 -13.60
C LEU A 173 -6.47 0.42 -14.01
N ASN A 174 -6.39 1.36 -14.96
CA ASN A 174 -5.12 1.98 -15.35
C ASN A 174 -4.52 2.80 -14.20
N TYR A 175 -5.34 3.50 -13.41
CA TYR A 175 -4.86 4.21 -12.22
C TYR A 175 -4.24 3.26 -11.18
N LYS A 176 -4.86 2.09 -10.94
CA LYS A 176 -4.34 1.08 -9.99
C LYS A 176 -2.97 0.52 -10.37
N ILE A 177 -2.63 0.48 -11.66
CA ILE A 177 -1.30 0.07 -12.15
C ILE A 177 -0.39 1.28 -12.43
N TYR A 178 -0.73 2.46 -11.92
CA TYR A 178 0.04 3.71 -12.04
C TYR A 178 0.17 4.26 -13.47
N GLU A 179 -0.71 3.84 -14.39
CA GLU A 179 -0.80 4.34 -15.77
C GLU A 179 -1.69 5.60 -15.83
N ASN A 180 -1.32 6.64 -15.08
CA ASN A 180 -2.14 7.83 -14.88
C ASN A 180 -2.53 8.55 -16.18
N LYS A 181 -1.65 8.55 -17.19
CA LYS A 181 -1.95 9.19 -18.48
C LYS A 181 -3.11 8.49 -19.19
N LYS A 182 -3.07 7.16 -19.28
CA LYS A 182 -4.15 6.36 -19.86
C LYS A 182 -5.43 6.48 -19.05
N ALA A 183 -5.31 6.53 -17.72
CA ALA A 183 -6.47 6.74 -16.85
C ALA A 183 -7.19 8.07 -17.16
N LEU A 184 -6.43 9.16 -17.35
CA LEU A 184 -6.99 10.46 -17.74
C LEU A 184 -7.59 10.45 -19.16
N GLU A 185 -6.98 9.73 -20.11
CA GLU A 185 -7.53 9.55 -21.46
C GLU A 185 -8.91 8.88 -21.40
N PHE A 186 -9.05 7.76 -20.68
CA PHE A 186 -10.33 7.09 -20.54
C PHE A 186 -11.36 7.91 -19.74
N LEU A 187 -10.93 8.70 -18.75
CA LEU A 187 -11.83 9.64 -18.06
C LEU A 187 -12.37 10.71 -18.98
N LYS A 188 -11.55 11.22 -19.89
CA LYS A 188 -11.98 12.18 -20.91
C LYS A 188 -13.10 11.59 -21.76
N GLU A 189 -12.93 10.38 -22.25
CA GLU A 189 -13.98 9.67 -23.03
C GLU A 189 -15.26 9.47 -22.21
N ALA A 190 -15.16 9.07 -20.94
CA ALA A 190 -16.32 8.93 -20.06
C ALA A 190 -17.07 10.25 -19.87
N LEU A 191 -16.35 11.36 -19.72
CA LEU A 191 -16.91 12.71 -19.54
C LEU A 191 -17.42 13.33 -20.84
N GLU A 192 -16.92 12.91 -21.99
CA GLU A 192 -17.50 13.28 -23.30
C GLU A 192 -18.88 12.64 -23.48
N ILE A 193 -19.05 11.40 -23.03
CA ILE A 193 -20.35 10.70 -23.06
C ILE A 193 -21.31 11.31 -22.03
N ASP A 194 -20.84 11.58 -20.81
CA ASP A 194 -21.63 12.18 -19.74
C ASP A 194 -20.81 13.25 -18.98
N PRO A 195 -20.97 14.53 -19.38
CA PRO A 195 -20.28 15.65 -18.73
C PRO A 195 -20.64 15.84 -17.26
N ASN A 196 -21.70 15.20 -16.75
CA ASN A 196 -22.13 15.28 -15.36
C ASN A 196 -21.92 13.97 -14.60
N PHE A 197 -20.90 13.19 -14.95
CA PHE A 197 -20.58 11.95 -14.25
C PHE A 197 -19.69 12.18 -13.01
N PRO A 198 -20.22 12.10 -11.77
CA PRO A 198 -19.46 12.50 -10.58
C PRO A 198 -18.24 11.60 -10.32
N ALA A 199 -18.40 10.28 -10.50
CA ALA A 199 -17.34 9.31 -10.27
C ALA A 199 -16.10 9.55 -11.15
N ALA A 200 -16.30 9.94 -12.41
CA ALA A 200 -15.20 10.30 -13.31
C ALA A 200 -14.49 11.58 -12.86
N LYS A 201 -15.24 12.62 -12.48
CA LYS A 201 -14.67 13.89 -11.99
C LYS A 201 -13.89 13.72 -10.68
N ASP A 202 -14.42 12.90 -9.76
CA ASP A 202 -13.77 12.62 -8.49
C ASP A 202 -12.43 11.89 -8.71
N LEU A 203 -12.40 10.91 -9.63
CA LEU A 203 -11.17 10.21 -9.98
C LEU A 203 -10.17 11.12 -10.70
N GLU A 204 -10.63 11.94 -11.65
CA GLU A 204 -9.79 12.91 -12.36
C GLU A 204 -9.11 13.88 -11.39
N LYS A 205 -9.87 14.41 -10.43
CA LYS A 205 -9.35 15.29 -9.38
C LYS A 205 -8.31 14.58 -8.52
N LEU A 206 -8.55 13.33 -8.17
CA LEU A 206 -7.62 12.52 -7.37
C LEU A 206 -6.30 12.31 -8.11
N ILE A 207 -6.34 11.96 -9.40
CA ILE A 207 -5.15 11.76 -10.23
C ILE A 207 -4.35 13.06 -10.40
N ASN A 208 -5.02 14.18 -10.60
CA ASN A 208 -4.35 15.48 -10.78
C ASN A 208 -3.74 16.04 -9.49
N GLN A 209 -4.09 15.47 -8.33
CA GLN A 209 -3.59 15.90 -7.02
C GLN A 209 -2.48 14.99 -6.45
N SER A 210 -2.27 13.80 -7.04
CA SER A 210 -1.23 12.84 -6.64
C SER A 210 0.12 13.14 -7.29
#